data_AF-A0AAQ0BYY3-F1
#
_entry.id   AF-A0AAQ0BYY3-F1
#
_cell.length_a   1.000
_cell.length_b   1.000
_cell.length_c   1.000
_cell.angle_alpha   90.00
_cell.angle_beta   90.00
_cell.angle_gamma   90.00
#
_symmetry.space_group_name_H-M   'P 1'
#
loop_
_entity.id
_entity.type
_entity.pdbx_description
1 polymer ?
#
loop_
_entity_poly.entity_id
_entity_poly.type
_entity_poly.pdbx_seq_one_letter_code
_entity_poly.pdbx_strand_id
1 'polypeptide(L)'
;MAEQSEYEKQKNDELRLLYTACVSEIDSFKKQQWQVTNYGLLLFAAIISISKLLGTLNQVEYFVLFGSAFIVVASGWYLVGVLADSIQVRRKRITETRKQFTKEFMNAWRYGKTETEAPDNPEEKLQLLWFFRTVLLLGFGAVCWLLVRFACAT
;
A
#
# COMPACT_ATOMS: atom_id res chain seq x y z
N MET A 1 -25.44 34.91 -19.58
CA MET A 1 -26.06 33.57 -19.45
C MET A 1 -25.23 32.47 -20.11
N ALA A 2 -24.79 32.61 -21.38
CA ALA A 2 -23.93 31.59 -22.02
C ALA A 2 -22.57 31.38 -21.31
N GLU A 3 -21.91 32.47 -20.93
CA GLU A 3 -20.59 32.45 -20.26
C GLU A 3 -20.61 31.77 -18.88
N GLN A 4 -21.68 31.94 -18.11
CA GLN A 4 -21.88 31.25 -16.82
C GLN A 4 -22.10 29.73 -17.00
N SER A 5 -22.77 29.32 -18.07
CA SER A 5 -22.97 27.89 -18.38
C SER A 5 -21.67 27.22 -18.82
N GLU A 6 -20.78 27.94 -19.49
CA GLU A 6 -19.49 27.42 -19.93
C GLU A 6 -18.52 27.26 -18.76
N TYR A 7 -18.48 28.25 -17.85
CA TYR A 7 -17.70 28.20 -16.62
C TYR A 7 -18.08 27.02 -15.72
N GLU A 8 -19.37 26.79 -15.46
CA GLU A 8 -19.83 25.67 -14.63
C GLU A 8 -19.51 24.31 -15.27
N LYS A 9 -19.56 24.23 -16.61
CA LYS A 9 -19.17 23.02 -17.34
C LYS A 9 -17.67 22.75 -17.17
N GLN A 10 -16.83 23.76 -17.39
CA GLN A 10 -15.38 23.63 -17.22
C GLN A 10 -15.01 23.20 -15.80
N LYS A 11 -15.60 23.83 -14.78
CA LYS A 11 -15.40 23.48 -13.37
C LYS A 11 -15.77 22.03 -13.08
N ASN A 12 -16.91 21.56 -13.59
CA ASN A 12 -17.33 20.17 -13.41
C ASN A 12 -16.37 19.18 -14.09
N ASP A 13 -15.85 19.53 -15.27
CA ASP A 13 -14.85 18.72 -15.97
C ASP A 13 -13.52 18.67 -15.20
N GLU A 14 -13.06 19.78 -14.64
CA GLU A 14 -11.87 19.84 -13.77
C GLU A 14 -12.04 18.99 -12.49
N LEU A 15 -13.21 19.07 -11.84
CA LEU A 15 -13.52 18.25 -10.66
C LEU A 15 -13.57 16.76 -11.00
N ARG A 16 -14.16 16.41 -12.14
CA ARG A 16 -14.20 15.02 -12.63
C ARG A 16 -12.81 14.50 -12.96
N LEU A 17 -11.97 15.32 -13.58
CA LEU A 17 -10.58 14.99 -13.88
C LEU A 17 -9.80 14.74 -12.58
N LEU A 18 -9.92 15.65 -11.60
CA LEU A 18 -9.28 15.51 -10.30
C LEU A 18 -9.72 14.24 -9.57
N TYR A 19 -11.03 13.97 -9.55
CA TYR A 19 -11.58 12.74 -8.96
C TYR A 19 -10.99 11.49 -9.61
N THR A 20 -11.01 11.44 -10.95
CA THR A 20 -10.52 10.29 -11.73
C THR A 20 -9.03 10.06 -11.52
N ALA A 21 -8.23 11.13 -11.53
CA ALA A 21 -6.79 11.05 -11.25
C ALA A 21 -6.52 10.49 -9.86
N CYS A 22 -7.22 10.97 -8.83
CA CYS A 22 -7.03 10.47 -7.47
C CYS A 22 -7.42 8.99 -7.31
N VAL A 23 -8.50 8.55 -7.96
CA VAL A 23 -8.91 7.14 -7.95
C VAL A 23 -7.84 6.27 -8.61
N SER A 24 -7.31 6.69 -9.76
CA SER A 24 -6.23 6.00 -10.47
C SER A 24 -4.93 5.93 -9.66
N GLU A 25 -4.58 7.02 -8.98
CA GLU A 25 -3.42 7.06 -8.08
C GLU A 25 -3.57 6.08 -6.90
N ILE A 26 -4.75 6.04 -6.25
CA ILE A 26 -5.01 5.10 -5.15
C ILE A 26 -4.88 3.65 -5.62
N ASP A 27 -5.42 3.32 -6.80
CA ASP A 27 -5.28 1.98 -7.38
C ASP A 27 -3.81 1.63 -7.63
N SER A 28 -3.06 2.57 -8.21
CA SER A 28 -1.63 2.41 -8.49
C SER A 28 -0.83 2.17 -7.20
N PHE A 29 -1.08 2.94 -6.14
CA PHE A 29 -0.39 2.74 -4.85
C PHE A 29 -0.73 1.41 -4.19
N LYS A 30 -1.98 0.94 -4.28
CA LYS A 30 -2.36 -0.40 -3.77
C LYS A 30 -1.64 -1.51 -4.53
N LYS A 31 -1.55 -1.40 -5.86
CA LYS A 31 -0.79 -2.34 -6.69
C LYS A 31 0.69 -2.34 -6.32
N GLN A 32 1.27 -1.16 -6.06
CA GLN A 32 2.65 -1.05 -5.58
C GLN A 32 2.84 -1.68 -4.20
N GLN A 33 1.90 -1.52 -3.25
CA GLN A 33 1.97 -2.20 -1.95
C GLN A 33 2.03 -3.73 -2.13
N TRP A 34 1.16 -4.27 -2.98
CA TRP A 34 1.16 -5.70 -3.32
C TRP A 34 2.47 -6.15 -3.97
N GLN A 35 2.99 -5.40 -4.95
CA GLN A 35 4.25 -5.70 -5.61
C GLN A 35 5.44 -5.66 -4.65
N VAL A 36 5.53 -4.65 -3.78
CA VAL A 36 6.60 -4.54 -2.78
C VAL A 36 6.60 -5.74 -1.85
N THR A 37 5.43 -6.15 -1.36
CA THR A 37 5.34 -7.34 -0.49
C THR A 37 5.73 -8.61 -1.23
N ASN A 38 5.26 -8.82 -2.47
CA ASN A 38 5.61 -10.00 -3.25
C ASN A 38 7.10 -10.08 -3.58
N TYR A 39 7.71 -8.97 -4.02
CA TYR A 39 9.15 -8.94 -4.25
C TYR A 39 9.94 -9.13 -2.96
N GLY A 40 9.46 -8.60 -1.83
CA GLY A 40 10.04 -8.89 -0.52
C GLY A 40 10.04 -10.38 -0.18
N LEU A 41 8.92 -11.08 -0.43
CA LEU A 41 8.83 -12.53 -0.23
C LEU A 41 9.79 -13.31 -1.16
N LEU A 42 9.93 -12.88 -2.41
CA LEU A 42 10.87 -13.49 -3.35
C LEU A 42 12.33 -13.30 -2.89
N LEU A 43 12.68 -12.13 -2.36
CA LEU A 43 14.01 -11.87 -1.80
C LEU A 43 14.26 -12.75 -0.57
N PHE A 44 13.28 -12.92 0.31
CA PHE A 44 13.40 -13.87 1.43
C PHE A 44 13.62 -15.32 0.96
N ALA A 45 12.87 -15.77 -0.05
CA ALA A 45 13.06 -17.09 -0.64
C ALA A 45 14.45 -17.26 -1.28
N ALA A 46 14.96 -16.20 -1.94
CA ALA A 46 16.30 -16.20 -2.52
C ALA A 46 17.39 -16.33 -1.45
N ILE A 47 17.28 -15.58 -0.33
CA ILE A 47 18.22 -15.65 0.79
C ILE A 47 18.29 -17.07 1.37
N ILE A 48 17.14 -17.72 1.60
CA ILE A 48 17.08 -19.11 2.07
C ILE A 48 17.66 -20.09 1.03
N SER A 49 17.41 -19.84 -0.25
CA SER A 49 17.92 -20.71 -1.32
C SER A 49 19.43 -20.64 -1.44
N ILE A 50 20.02 -19.44 -1.32
CA ILE A 50 21.47 -19.22 -1.30
C ILE A 50 22.09 -19.95 -0.12
N SER A 51 21.51 -19.84 1.08
CA SER A 51 22.07 -20.49 2.26
C SER A 51 22.09 -22.01 2.13
N LYS A 52 21.04 -22.58 1.55
CA LYS A 52 20.95 -24.03 1.28
C LYS A 52 21.93 -24.49 0.19
N LEU A 53 22.15 -23.68 -0.84
CA LEU A 53 22.99 -24.04 -1.99
C LEU A 53 24.49 -24.00 -1.67
N LEU A 54 24.92 -23.09 -0.80
CA LEU A 54 26.32 -22.94 -0.39
C LEU A 54 26.76 -23.98 0.66
N GLY A 55 25.82 -24.66 1.32
CA GLY A 55 26.13 -25.72 2.28
C GLY A 55 26.74 -25.18 3.57
N THR A 56 28.04 -25.40 3.79
CA THR A 56 28.74 -24.93 4.99
C THR A 56 29.10 -23.46 4.87
N LEU A 57 28.33 -22.60 5.51
CA LEU A 57 28.55 -21.17 5.55
C LEU A 57 29.43 -20.77 6.74
N ASN A 58 30.32 -19.80 6.53
CA ASN A 58 31.06 -19.16 7.61
C ASN A 58 30.16 -18.17 8.39
N GLN A 59 30.54 -17.83 9.62
CA GLN A 59 29.80 -16.87 10.46
C GLN A 59 29.58 -15.52 9.77
N VAL A 60 30.55 -15.07 8.97
CA VAL A 60 30.46 -13.83 8.20
C VAL A 60 29.36 -13.92 7.13
N GLU A 61 29.22 -15.06 6.45
CA GLU A 61 28.21 -15.24 5.41
C GLU A 61 26.80 -15.28 6.02
N TYR A 62 26.63 -15.95 7.17
CA TYR A 62 25.39 -15.87 7.95
C TYR A 62 25.04 -14.44 8.34
N PHE A 63 26.03 -13.66 8.78
CA PHE A 63 25.82 -12.25 9.13
C PHE A 63 25.37 -11.42 7.92
N VAL A 64 25.97 -11.64 6.75
CA VAL A 64 25.58 -10.97 5.50
C VAL A 64 24.16 -11.37 5.08
N LEU A 65 23.80 -12.65 5.16
CA LEU A 65 22.45 -13.13 4.82
C LEU A 65 21.40 -12.58 5.79
N PHE A 66 21.70 -12.54 7.09
CA PHE A 66 20.84 -11.91 8.08
C PHE A 66 20.69 -10.40 7.83
N GLY A 67 21.79 -9.69 7.57
CA GLY A 67 21.80 -8.27 7.25
C GLY A 67 20.97 -7.95 6.01
N SER A 68 21.08 -8.76 4.95
CA SER A 68 20.25 -8.59 3.75
C SER A 68 18.77 -8.83 4.02
N ALA A 69 18.40 -9.86 4.80
CA ALA A 69 17.02 -10.08 5.23
C ALA A 69 16.48 -8.88 6.03
N PHE A 70 17.31 -8.30 6.91
CA PHE A 70 16.95 -7.10 7.68
C PHE A 70 16.69 -5.89 6.76
N ILE A 71 17.54 -5.68 5.75
CA ILE A 71 17.35 -4.62 4.76
C ILE A 71 16.05 -4.81 3.98
N VAL A 72 15.71 -6.04 3.60
CA VAL A 72 14.44 -6.34 2.90
C VAL A 72 13.23 -6.00 3.76
N VAL A 73 13.20 -6.39 5.04
CA VAL A 73 12.06 -6.07 5.92
C VAL A 73 12.00 -4.57 6.22
N ALA A 74 13.13 -3.90 6.46
CA ALA A 74 13.18 -2.47 6.75
C ALA A 74 12.71 -1.63 5.55
N SER A 75 13.22 -1.91 4.35
CA SER A 75 12.82 -1.24 3.11
C SER A 75 11.34 -1.51 2.78
N GLY A 76 10.89 -2.77 2.88
CA GLY A 76 9.47 -3.11 2.69
C GLY A 76 8.55 -2.39 3.67
N TRP A 77 8.92 -2.33 4.95
CA TRP A 77 8.17 -1.64 5.99
C TRP A 77 8.02 -0.15 5.69
N TYR A 78 9.12 0.51 5.31
CA TYR A 78 9.16 1.92 4.95
C TYR A 78 8.29 2.19 3.70
N LEU A 79 8.51 1.45 2.61
CA LEU A 79 7.79 1.65 1.35
C LEU A 79 6.27 1.46 1.50
N VAL A 80 5.85 0.38 2.18
CA VAL A 80 4.41 0.14 2.42
C VAL A 80 3.81 1.27 3.27
N GLY A 81 4.55 1.82 4.23
CA GLY A 81 4.15 2.97 5.03
C GLY A 81 3.93 4.23 4.19
N VAL A 82 4.93 4.62 3.38
CA VAL A 82 4.85 5.78 2.48
C VAL A 82 3.68 5.65 1.50
N LEU A 83 3.43 4.44 0.99
CA LEU A 83 2.30 4.16 0.10
C LEU A 83 0.96 4.27 0.83
N ALA A 84 0.87 3.81 2.09
CA ALA A 84 -0.34 3.93 2.90
C ALA A 84 -0.68 5.41 3.18
N ASP A 85 0.32 6.21 3.55
CA ASP A 85 0.16 7.65 3.76
C ASP A 85 -0.24 8.36 2.46
N SER A 86 0.34 7.93 1.34
CA SER A 86 -0.03 8.46 0.02
C SER A 86 -1.50 8.17 -0.30
N ILE A 87 -1.99 6.94 -0.05
CA ILE A 87 -3.39 6.57 -0.22
C ILE A 87 -4.30 7.41 0.67
N GLN A 88 -3.93 7.62 1.94
CA GLN A 88 -4.68 8.45 2.88
C GLN A 88 -4.88 9.87 2.36
N VAL A 89 -3.80 10.52 1.91
CA VAL A 89 -3.86 11.88 1.35
C VAL A 89 -4.83 11.97 0.17
N ARG A 90 -4.80 10.99 -0.75
CA ARG A 90 -5.70 11.00 -1.92
C ARG A 90 -7.15 10.69 -1.53
N ARG A 91 -7.38 9.83 -0.53
CA ARG A 91 -8.73 9.61 0.03
C ARG A 91 -9.30 10.88 0.65
N LYS A 92 -8.49 11.64 1.41
CA LYS A 92 -8.87 12.96 1.94
C LYS A 92 -9.23 13.92 0.80
N ARG A 93 -8.39 14.03 -0.22
CA ARG A 93 -8.65 14.86 -1.40
C ARG A 93 -9.95 14.47 -2.13
N ILE A 94 -10.18 13.20 -2.40
CA ILE A 94 -11.42 12.71 -3.05
C ILE A 94 -12.67 13.03 -2.21
N THR A 95 -12.54 13.00 -0.89
CA THR A 95 -13.63 13.35 0.03
C THR A 95 -13.97 14.84 -0.09
N GLU A 96 -12.96 15.72 -0.11
CA GLU A 96 -13.17 17.16 -0.34
C GLU A 96 -13.69 17.47 -1.75
N THR A 97 -13.20 16.79 -2.78
CA THR A 97 -13.73 16.93 -4.15
C THR A 97 -15.21 16.53 -4.21
N ARG A 98 -15.61 15.47 -3.50
CA ARG A 98 -17.00 14.98 -3.50
C ARG A 98 -17.98 15.96 -2.88
N LYS A 99 -17.55 16.80 -1.92
CA LYS A 99 -18.39 17.87 -1.36
C LYS A 99 -18.80 18.93 -2.38
N GLN A 100 -18.08 19.03 -3.51
CA GLN A 100 -18.38 19.99 -4.57
C GLN A 100 -19.34 19.44 -5.65
N PHE A 101 -19.68 18.15 -5.60
CA PHE A 101 -20.63 17.54 -6.54
C PHE A 101 -22.09 17.82 -6.16
N THR A 102 -22.99 17.57 -7.12
CA THR A 102 -24.43 17.81 -6.92
C THR A 102 -25.03 16.86 -5.88
N LYS A 103 -26.17 17.26 -5.31
CA LYS A 103 -26.91 16.45 -4.35
C LYS A 103 -27.42 15.15 -4.97
N GLU A 104 -27.82 15.15 -6.25
CA GLU A 104 -28.24 13.91 -6.92
C GLU A 104 -27.09 12.91 -7.00
N PHE A 105 -25.90 13.38 -7.38
CA PHE A 105 -24.70 12.56 -7.43
C PHE A 105 -24.37 11.98 -6.05
N MET A 106 -24.35 12.81 -5.01
CA MET A 106 -24.04 12.36 -3.65
C MET A 106 -25.10 11.41 -3.08
N ASN A 107 -26.37 11.58 -3.45
CA ASN A 107 -27.43 10.65 -3.09
C ASN A 107 -27.24 9.27 -3.76
N ALA A 108 -26.91 9.26 -5.06
CA ALA A 108 -26.58 8.03 -5.77
C ALA A 108 -25.33 7.35 -5.18
N TRP A 109 -24.29 8.14 -4.85
CA TRP A 109 -23.06 7.64 -4.23
C TRP A 109 -23.30 6.98 -2.88
N ARG A 110 -24.17 7.56 -2.05
CA ARG A 110 -24.55 7.02 -0.73
C ARG A 110 -25.62 5.92 -0.83
N TYR A 111 -26.03 5.53 -2.03
CA TYR A 111 -27.07 4.53 -2.26
C TYR A 111 -28.39 4.90 -1.54
N GLY A 112 -28.81 6.16 -1.63
CA GLY A 112 -30.03 6.64 -0.98
C GLY A 112 -29.92 6.89 0.53
N LYS A 113 -28.76 6.62 1.15
CA LYS A 113 -28.52 6.85 2.57
C LYS A 113 -28.17 8.31 2.87
N THR A 114 -28.52 8.74 4.06
CA THR A 114 -28.18 10.06 4.58
C THR A 114 -26.68 10.16 4.92
N GLU A 115 -26.15 11.38 5.06
CA GLU A 115 -24.75 11.60 5.44
C GLU A 115 -24.39 11.03 6.81
N THR A 116 -25.37 10.96 7.72
CA THR A 116 -25.22 10.37 9.06
C THR A 116 -25.19 8.84 9.03
N GLU A 117 -25.84 8.21 8.05
CA GLU A 117 -25.88 6.74 7.90
C GLU A 117 -24.70 6.19 7.10
N ALA A 118 -24.14 7.00 6.19
CA ALA A 118 -23.01 6.64 5.36
C ALA A 118 -22.01 7.81 5.30
N PRO A 119 -21.31 8.09 6.41
CA PRO A 119 -20.30 9.13 6.45
C PRO A 119 -19.16 8.78 5.48
N ASP A 120 -18.73 9.77 4.70
CA ASP A 120 -17.61 9.59 3.79
C ASP A 120 -16.28 9.87 4.50
N ASN A 121 -15.99 9.08 5.53
CA ASN A 121 -14.79 9.25 6.33
C ASN A 121 -13.61 8.49 5.71
N PRO A 122 -12.53 9.17 5.27
CA PRO A 122 -11.36 8.50 4.71
C PRO A 122 -10.61 7.63 5.73
N GLU A 123 -10.77 7.91 7.03
CA GLU A 123 -10.05 7.24 8.12
C GLU A 123 -10.69 5.90 8.51
N GLU A 124 -11.99 5.75 8.29
CA GLU A 124 -12.73 4.49 8.51
C GLU A 124 -12.49 3.46 7.38
N LYS A 125 -11.96 3.90 6.24
CA LYS A 125 -11.70 3.00 5.11
C LYS A 125 -10.51 2.10 5.43
N LEU A 126 -10.74 0.78 5.39
CA LEU A 126 -9.74 -0.24 5.68
C LEU A 126 -8.42 0.05 4.95
N GLN A 127 -7.33 0.06 5.72
CA GLN A 127 -5.96 0.16 5.22
C GLN A 127 -5.29 -1.17 5.50
N LEU A 128 -4.91 -1.87 4.43
CA LEU A 128 -4.21 -3.15 4.50
C LEU A 128 -2.75 -3.00 4.95
N LEU A 129 -2.37 -1.86 5.53
CA LEU A 129 -1.02 -1.57 6.01
C LEU A 129 -0.52 -2.66 6.97
N TRP A 130 -1.33 -2.99 7.98
CA TRP A 130 -1.00 -4.04 8.94
C TRP A 130 -0.89 -5.41 8.28
N PHE A 131 -1.76 -5.73 7.33
CA PHE A 131 -1.70 -6.98 6.58
C PHE A 131 -0.34 -7.13 5.87
N PHE A 132 0.09 -6.13 5.09
CA PHE A 132 1.36 -6.17 4.38
C PHE A 132 2.57 -6.22 5.31
N ARG A 133 2.53 -5.46 6.42
CA ARG A 133 3.57 -5.46 7.45
C ARG A 133 3.71 -6.81 8.14
N THR A 134 2.59 -7.45 8.49
CA THR A 134 2.59 -8.78 9.10
C THR A 134 3.17 -9.82 8.14
N VAL A 135 2.82 -9.78 6.85
CA VAL A 135 3.40 -10.69 5.85
C VAL A 135 4.92 -10.55 5.77
N LEU A 136 5.45 -9.32 5.75
CA LEU A 136 6.89 -9.06 5.74
C LEU A 136 7.58 -9.56 7.02
N LEU A 137 6.98 -9.33 8.19
CA LEU A 137 7.52 -9.80 9.47
C LEU A 137 7.52 -11.32 9.57
N LEU A 138 6.47 -11.99 9.10
CA LEU A 138 6.40 -13.46 9.06
C LEU A 138 7.48 -14.02 8.13
N GLY A 139 7.66 -13.41 6.95
CA GLY A 139 8.73 -13.78 6.02
C GLY A 139 10.12 -13.62 6.64
N PHE A 140 10.38 -12.49 7.29
CA PHE A 140 11.64 -12.25 8.00
C PHE A 140 11.87 -13.26 9.13
N GLY A 141 10.86 -13.50 9.98
CA GLY A 141 10.93 -14.48 11.06
C GLY A 141 11.24 -15.90 10.54
N ALA A 142 10.62 -16.29 9.42
CA ALA A 142 10.90 -17.57 8.78
C ALA A 142 12.37 -17.66 8.28
N VAL A 143 12.90 -16.60 7.65
CA VAL A 143 14.30 -16.55 7.21
C VAL A 143 15.24 -16.66 8.41
N CYS A 144 15.03 -15.88 9.46
CA CYS A 144 15.87 -15.92 10.66
C CYS A 144 15.87 -17.31 11.30
N TRP A 145 14.69 -17.92 11.46
CA TRP A 145 14.57 -19.26 12.01
C TRP A 145 15.33 -20.30 11.17
N LEU A 146 15.18 -20.26 9.84
CA LEU A 146 15.86 -21.20 8.95
C LEU A 146 17.37 -21.00 8.93
N LEU A 147 17.86 -19.76 8.92
CA LEU A 147 19.30 -19.47 9.00
C LEU A 147 19.90 -19.99 10.31
N VAL A 148 19.23 -19.77 11.46
CA VAL A 148 19.68 -20.32 12.75
C VAL A 148 19.67 -21.84 12.74
N ARG A 149 18.62 -22.45 12.18
CA ARG A 149 18.53 -23.92 12.07
C ARG A 149 19.68 -24.49 11.24
N PHE A 150 20.05 -23.85 10.14
CA PHE A 150 21.17 -24.29 9.31
C PHE A 150 22.50 -24.10 10.03
N ALA A 151 22.69 -22.99 10.77
CA ALA A 151 23.89 -22.75 11.55
C ALA A 151 24.10 -23.76 12.69
N CYS A 152 23.03 -24.24 13.32
CA CYS A 152 23.10 -25.24 14.38
C CYS A 152 23.19 -26.70 13.88
N ALA A 153 22.91 -26.94 12.60
CA ALA A 153 22.94 -28.28 12.00
C ALA A 153 24.30 -28.65 11.39
N THR A 154 25.17 -27.65 11.18
CA THR A 154 26.59 -27.78 10.81
C THR A 154 27.48 -27.80 12.04
#